data_AF-A0A930EXU7-F1
#
_entry.id   AF-A0A930EXU7-F1
#
_cell.length_a   1.000
_cell.length_b   1.000
_cell.length_c   1.000
_cell.angle_alpha   90.00
_cell.angle_beta   90.00
_cell.angle_gamma   90.00
#
_symmetry.space_group_name_H-M   'P 1'
#
loop_
_entity.id
_entity.type
_entity.pdbx_description
1 polymer ?
#
loop_
_entity_poly.entity_id
_entity_poly.type
_entity_poly.pdbx_seq_one_letter_code
_entity_poly.pdbx_strand_id
1 'polypeptide(L)'
;MNAHDILNNPFLNKGTAFTMEERSKLGLIGLLPPYVQTIEEQAKQTYAQMQTKSNNLEKRLFLMQIFNTNRTLFYYMFSQHLAEFNPIVYDPTIADTIENYSDLFIDPQYAAYLDINHPENIEATLKNAAGDREIRLIVVTDAEGILGIGDWGTNGVDISVGKLMVYTAAAGIDPSTVLPLVIDAGTNRKELLENPNYLGNRHERVRGNRYYEFVDQFVQTAER
;
A
#
# COMPACT_ATOMS: atom_id res chain seq x y z
N MET A 1 15.90 17.17 -2.61
CA MET A 1 15.75 15.78 -3.07
C MET A 1 16.95 15.46 -3.95
N ASN A 2 17.78 14.50 -3.54
CA ASN A 2 18.92 14.03 -4.33
C ASN A 2 18.46 12.98 -5.38
N ALA A 3 19.38 12.53 -6.23
CA ALA A 3 19.10 11.55 -7.28
C ALA A 3 18.50 10.23 -6.75
N HIS A 4 19.00 9.70 -5.64
CA HIS A 4 18.49 8.47 -5.03
C HIS A 4 17.11 8.66 -4.42
N ASP A 5 16.84 9.82 -3.80
CA ASP A 5 15.51 10.12 -3.26
C ASP A 5 14.44 10.08 -4.38
N ILE A 6 14.76 10.51 -5.61
CA ILE A 6 13.85 10.45 -6.75
C ILE A 6 13.61 9.00 -7.18
N LEU A 7 14.68 8.20 -7.30
CA LEU A 7 14.59 6.80 -7.70
C LEU A 7 13.85 5.93 -6.66
N ASN A 8 13.93 6.31 -5.38
CA ASN A 8 13.27 5.62 -4.27
C ASN A 8 11.88 6.16 -3.96
N ASN A 9 11.43 7.22 -4.65
CA ASN A 9 10.09 7.74 -4.49
C ASN A 9 9.16 7.15 -5.55
N PRO A 10 8.25 6.22 -5.21
CA PRO A 10 7.40 5.53 -6.19
C PRO A 10 6.39 6.44 -6.90
N PHE A 11 6.13 7.64 -6.38
CA PHE A 11 5.29 8.63 -7.06
C PHE A 11 6.04 9.40 -8.16
N LEU A 12 7.36 9.51 -8.04
CA LEU A 12 8.19 10.31 -8.95
C LEU A 12 9.04 9.43 -9.89
N ASN A 13 9.37 8.22 -9.46
CA ASN A 13 10.26 7.33 -10.18
C ASN A 13 9.65 6.89 -11.52
N LYS A 14 10.38 7.15 -12.61
CA LYS A 14 10.06 6.68 -13.97
C LYS A 14 10.94 5.51 -14.41
N GLY A 15 11.90 5.10 -13.57
CA GLY A 15 12.90 4.09 -13.89
C GLY A 15 13.64 4.42 -15.19
N THR A 16 13.75 3.45 -16.09
CA THR A 16 14.39 3.61 -17.40
C THR A 16 13.70 4.61 -18.34
N ALA A 17 12.49 5.08 -18.03
CA ALA A 17 11.74 6.04 -18.83
C ALA A 17 12.08 7.51 -18.53
N PHE A 18 12.98 7.79 -17.58
CA PHE A 18 13.55 9.15 -17.50
C PHE A 18 14.30 9.47 -18.79
N THR A 19 13.89 10.55 -19.46
CA THR A 19 14.55 11.09 -20.64
C THR A 19 15.97 11.56 -20.32
N MET A 20 16.83 11.68 -21.34
CA MET A 20 18.21 12.16 -21.11
C MET A 20 18.24 13.58 -20.53
N GLU A 21 17.28 14.44 -20.90
CA GLU A 21 17.13 15.78 -20.33
C GLU A 21 16.76 15.72 -18.84
N GLU A 22 15.78 14.89 -18.46
CA GLU A 22 15.43 14.68 -17.05
C GLU A 22 16.60 14.09 -16.27
N ARG A 23 17.31 13.11 -16.83
CA ARG A 23 18.48 12.52 -16.17
C ARG A 23 19.57 13.56 -15.91
N SER A 24 19.79 14.49 -16.85
CA SER A 24 20.74 15.59 -16.65
C SER A 24 20.28 16.54 -15.55
N LYS A 25 19.02 16.99 -15.60
CA LYS A 25 18.46 17.95 -14.62
C LYS A 25 18.36 17.38 -13.20
N LEU A 26 18.07 16.09 -13.08
CA LEU A 26 17.85 15.39 -11.81
C LEU A 26 19.11 14.70 -11.27
N GLY A 27 20.25 14.80 -11.97
CA GLY A 27 21.51 14.16 -11.54
C GLY A 27 21.51 12.64 -11.65
N LEU A 28 20.72 12.06 -12.57
CA LEU A 28 20.60 10.61 -12.78
C LEU A 28 21.56 10.06 -13.86
N ILE A 29 22.39 10.90 -14.48
CA ILE A 29 23.38 10.47 -15.48
C ILE A 29 24.33 9.45 -14.83
N GLY A 30 24.42 8.25 -15.42
CA GLY A 30 25.24 7.15 -14.93
C GLY A 30 24.57 6.26 -13.86
N LEU A 31 23.38 6.62 -13.37
CA LEU A 31 22.64 5.83 -12.37
C LEU A 31 21.62 4.85 -12.97
N LEU A 32 21.36 4.95 -14.28
CA LEU A 32 20.41 4.11 -15.01
C LEU A 32 21.07 3.57 -16.29
N PRO A 33 20.66 2.38 -16.78
CA PRO A 33 21.10 1.87 -18.08
C PRO A 33 20.91 2.92 -19.21
N PRO A 34 21.79 2.97 -20.22
CA PRO A 34 21.83 4.08 -21.19
C PRO A 34 20.60 4.15 -22.10
N TYR A 35 19.92 3.03 -22.34
CA TYR A 35 18.68 3.01 -23.12
C TYR A 35 17.56 3.71 -22.34
N VAL A 36 16.81 4.57 -23.03
CA VAL A 36 15.60 5.23 -22.49
C VAL A 36 14.41 4.44 -23.02
N GLN A 37 13.67 3.80 -22.12
CA GLN A 37 12.47 3.05 -22.50
C GLN A 37 11.26 3.97 -22.58
N THR A 38 10.29 3.63 -23.44
CA THR A 38 8.93 4.17 -23.29
C THR A 38 8.16 3.41 -22.20
N ILE A 39 7.04 3.97 -21.74
CA ILE A 39 6.20 3.30 -20.74
C ILE A 39 5.59 1.99 -21.30
N GLU A 40 5.32 1.93 -22.59
CA GLU A 40 4.85 0.72 -23.30
C GLU A 40 5.91 -0.38 -23.29
N GLU A 41 7.18 -0.03 -23.51
CA GLU A 41 8.28 -0.99 -23.45
C GLU A 41 8.48 -1.52 -22.02
N GLN A 42 8.43 -0.64 -21.02
CA GLN A 42 8.46 -1.03 -19.61
C GLN A 42 7.30 -1.96 -19.27
N ALA A 43 6.08 -1.60 -19.67
CA ALA A 43 4.87 -2.38 -19.41
C ALA A 43 4.94 -3.77 -20.05
N LYS A 44 5.39 -3.86 -21.32
CA LYS A 44 5.57 -5.14 -22.02
C LYS A 44 6.60 -6.03 -21.31
N GLN A 45 7.73 -5.45 -20.89
CA GLN A 45 8.78 -6.17 -20.18
C GLN A 45 8.30 -6.66 -18.81
N THR A 46 7.67 -5.79 -18.02
CA THR A 46 7.17 -6.12 -16.68
C THR A 46 6.02 -7.13 -16.76
N TYR A 47 5.11 -7.00 -17.74
CA TYR A 47 4.05 -7.98 -17.97
C TYR A 47 4.62 -9.37 -18.30
N ALA A 48 5.63 -9.44 -19.17
CA ALA A 48 6.28 -10.72 -19.50
C ALA A 48 6.90 -11.38 -18.26
N GLN A 49 7.52 -10.60 -17.34
CA GLN A 49 8.03 -11.11 -16.06
C GLN A 49 6.93 -11.57 -15.11
N MET A 50 5.80 -10.86 -15.07
CA MET A 50 4.64 -11.27 -14.25
C MET A 50 4.06 -12.61 -14.74
N GLN A 51 4.05 -12.85 -16.06
CA GLN A 51 3.58 -14.12 -16.63
C GLN A 51 4.49 -15.32 -16.31
N THR A 52 5.74 -15.11 -15.86
CA THR A 52 6.60 -16.23 -15.43
C THR A 52 6.32 -16.68 -14.00
N LYS A 53 5.46 -15.99 -13.25
CA LYS A 53 5.11 -16.34 -11.86
C LYS A 53 4.19 -17.54 -11.82
N SER A 54 4.42 -18.44 -10.88
CA SER A 54 3.83 -19.78 -10.86
C SER A 54 2.35 -19.78 -10.47
N ASN A 55 1.92 -18.78 -9.69
CA ASN A 55 0.57 -18.67 -9.15
C ASN A 55 0.19 -17.20 -8.91
N ASN A 56 -1.07 -16.95 -8.54
CA ASN A 56 -1.58 -15.59 -8.34
C ASN A 56 -0.93 -14.87 -7.15
N LEU A 57 -0.58 -15.57 -6.07
CA LEU A 57 0.12 -14.96 -4.93
C LEU A 57 1.48 -14.41 -5.38
N GLU A 58 2.27 -15.19 -6.12
CA GLU A 58 3.55 -14.72 -6.67
C GLU A 58 3.36 -13.56 -7.66
N LYS A 59 2.30 -13.58 -8.48
CA LYS A 59 1.94 -12.45 -9.35
C LYS A 59 1.63 -11.21 -8.53
N ARG A 60 0.84 -11.34 -7.45
CA ARG A 60 0.50 -10.24 -6.54
C ARG A 60 1.75 -9.66 -5.90
N LEU A 61 2.61 -10.48 -5.31
CA LEU A 61 3.87 -10.03 -4.69
C LEU A 61 4.76 -9.27 -5.69
N PHE A 62 4.86 -9.76 -6.92
CA PHE A 62 5.57 -9.06 -7.98
C PHE A 62 4.92 -7.72 -8.34
N LEU A 63 3.59 -7.67 -8.48
CA LEU A 63 2.87 -6.43 -8.74
C LEU A 63 3.02 -5.42 -7.58
N MET A 64 3.07 -5.87 -6.32
CA MET A 64 3.34 -5.02 -5.17
C MET A 64 4.77 -4.45 -5.20
N GLN A 65 5.75 -5.23 -5.65
CA GLN A 65 7.11 -4.72 -5.88
C GLN A 65 7.09 -3.57 -6.90
N ILE A 66 6.33 -3.70 -8.00
CA ILE A 66 6.18 -2.62 -8.98
C ILE A 66 5.46 -1.42 -8.37
N PHE A 67 4.37 -1.64 -7.63
CA PHE A 67 3.63 -0.57 -6.94
C PHE A 67 4.52 0.22 -5.97
N ASN A 68 5.37 -0.45 -5.20
CA ASN A 68 6.29 0.16 -4.25
C ASN A 68 7.49 0.85 -4.91
N THR A 69 7.74 0.59 -6.20
CA THR A 69 8.90 1.14 -6.93
C THR A 69 8.51 2.25 -7.92
N ASN A 70 7.41 2.08 -8.66
CA ASN A 70 6.96 2.97 -9.73
C ASN A 70 5.43 2.84 -9.89
N ARG A 71 4.69 3.73 -9.22
CA ARG A 71 3.21 3.74 -9.27
C ARG A 71 2.67 4.05 -10.66
N THR A 72 3.36 4.90 -11.43
CA THR A 72 2.94 5.23 -12.79
C THR A 72 2.92 3.99 -13.68
N LEU A 73 3.98 3.18 -13.64
CA LEU A 73 4.05 1.91 -14.38
C LEU A 73 3.03 0.90 -13.89
N PHE A 74 2.87 0.75 -12.57
CA PHE A 74 1.85 -0.14 -11.99
C PHE A 74 0.45 0.20 -12.50
N TYR A 75 0.02 1.46 -12.37
CA TYR A 75 -1.32 1.87 -12.78
C TYR A 75 -1.49 1.91 -14.30
N TYR A 76 -0.42 2.22 -15.05
CA TYR A 76 -0.43 2.07 -16.51
C TYR A 76 -0.77 0.63 -16.89
N MET A 77 -0.05 -0.36 -16.34
CA MET A 77 -0.33 -1.78 -16.60
C MET A 77 -1.73 -2.19 -16.13
N PHE A 78 -2.14 -1.77 -14.92
CA PHE A 78 -3.43 -2.12 -14.36
C PHE A 78 -4.59 -1.58 -15.23
N SER A 79 -4.48 -0.35 -15.76
CA SER A 79 -5.50 0.23 -16.64
C SER A 79 -5.70 -0.56 -17.94
N GLN A 80 -4.65 -1.20 -18.47
CA GLN A 80 -4.71 -2.00 -19.69
C GLN A 80 -5.23 -3.42 -19.45
N HIS A 81 -5.09 -3.93 -18.23
CA HIS A 81 -5.38 -5.32 -17.86
C HIS A 81 -6.38 -5.43 -16.69
N LEU A 82 -7.31 -4.48 -16.57
CA LEU A 82 -8.15 -4.33 -15.37
C LEU A 82 -8.84 -5.64 -14.95
N ALA A 83 -9.46 -6.35 -15.89
CA ALA A 83 -10.17 -7.61 -15.60
C ALA A 83 -9.25 -8.76 -15.16
N GLU A 84 -8.01 -8.78 -15.66
CA GLU A 84 -7.01 -9.80 -15.30
C GLU A 84 -6.34 -9.47 -13.97
N PHE A 85 -6.02 -8.20 -13.73
CA PHE A 85 -5.26 -7.77 -12.56
C PHE A 85 -6.13 -7.64 -11.32
N ASN A 86 -7.41 -7.29 -11.48
CA ASN A 86 -8.31 -7.11 -10.34
C ASN A 86 -8.37 -8.36 -9.42
N PRO A 87 -8.54 -9.60 -9.91
CA PRO A 87 -8.56 -10.77 -9.04
C PRO A 87 -7.19 -11.14 -8.41
N ILE A 88 -6.10 -10.55 -8.91
CA ILE A 88 -4.74 -10.74 -8.37
C ILE A 88 -4.42 -9.67 -7.32
N VAL A 89 -4.80 -8.42 -7.59
CA VAL A 89 -4.52 -7.23 -6.74
C VAL A 89 -5.58 -7.04 -5.65
N TYR A 90 -6.76 -7.63 -5.79
CA TYR A 90 -7.82 -7.57 -4.80
C TYR A 90 -8.36 -9.00 -4.58
N ASP A 91 -9.67 -9.19 -4.54
CA ASP A 91 -10.28 -10.48 -4.23
C ASP A 91 -10.21 -11.46 -5.42
N PRO A 92 -9.83 -12.75 -5.20
CA PRO A 92 -9.64 -13.39 -3.90
C PRO A 92 -8.18 -13.40 -3.38
N THR A 93 -7.18 -13.11 -4.21
CA THR A 93 -5.76 -13.34 -3.87
C THR A 93 -5.22 -12.43 -2.76
N ILE A 94 -5.85 -11.28 -2.52
CA ILE A 94 -5.48 -10.41 -1.39
C ILE A 94 -5.66 -11.08 -0.02
N ALA A 95 -6.56 -12.06 0.09
CA ALA A 95 -6.73 -12.83 1.31
C ALA A 95 -5.39 -13.47 1.70
N ASP A 96 -4.72 -14.16 0.77
CA ASP A 96 -3.45 -14.85 1.04
C ASP A 96 -2.37 -13.90 1.60
N THR A 97 -2.29 -12.64 1.12
CA THR A 97 -1.34 -11.67 1.67
C THR A 97 -1.77 -11.09 3.00
N ILE A 98 -3.07 -10.95 3.26
CA ILE A 98 -3.57 -10.57 4.59
C ILE A 98 -3.25 -11.67 5.62
N GLU A 99 -3.50 -12.94 5.27
CA GLU A 99 -3.27 -14.04 6.21
C GLU A 99 -1.79 -14.13 6.62
N ASN A 100 -0.89 -13.80 5.69
CA ASN A 100 0.57 -13.88 5.86
C ASN A 100 1.25 -12.50 5.97
N TYR A 101 0.50 -11.41 6.21
CA TYR A 101 1.02 -10.04 6.07
C TYR A 101 2.26 -9.79 6.93
N SER A 102 2.18 -10.18 8.20
CA SER A 102 3.29 -10.02 9.15
C SER A 102 4.54 -10.83 8.74
N ASP A 103 4.37 -12.01 8.16
CA ASP A 103 5.47 -12.86 7.69
C ASP A 103 6.08 -12.38 6.37
N LEU A 104 5.29 -11.68 5.55
CA LEU A 104 5.67 -11.18 4.23
C LEU A 104 6.03 -9.68 4.22
N PHE A 105 6.02 -9.01 5.38
CA PHE A 105 6.19 -7.56 5.45
C PHE A 105 7.58 -7.12 4.94
N ILE A 106 7.57 -6.22 3.96
CA ILE A 106 8.80 -5.61 3.40
C ILE A 106 8.68 -4.08 3.35
N ASP A 107 7.49 -3.56 3.06
CA ASP A 107 7.24 -2.13 2.84
C ASP A 107 5.86 -1.75 3.41
N PRO A 108 5.73 -0.58 4.08
CA PRO A 108 4.46 -0.15 4.67
C PRO A 108 3.44 0.35 3.64
N GLN A 109 3.81 0.46 2.36
CA GLN A 109 2.96 0.88 1.24
C GLN A 109 2.29 2.25 1.45
N TYR A 110 2.97 3.13 2.19
CA TYR A 110 2.47 4.45 2.61
C TYR A 110 1.17 4.37 3.43
N ALA A 111 0.94 3.25 4.13
CA ALA A 111 -0.15 3.10 5.05
C ALA A 111 0.13 3.78 6.40
N ALA A 112 -0.94 4.28 7.02
CA ALA A 112 -0.94 4.76 8.39
C ALA A 112 -1.39 3.64 9.34
N TYR A 113 -0.73 3.55 10.51
CA TYR A 113 -1.04 2.57 11.55
C TYR A 113 -1.36 3.33 12.83
N LEU A 114 -2.63 3.31 13.23
CA LEU A 114 -3.09 3.93 14.47
C LEU A 114 -3.15 2.89 15.58
N ASP A 115 -2.41 3.10 16.66
CA ASP A 115 -2.40 2.22 17.82
C ASP A 115 -3.39 2.73 18.89
N ILE A 116 -4.38 1.89 19.27
CA ILE A 116 -5.37 2.23 20.30
C ILE A 116 -4.80 2.49 21.70
N ASN A 117 -3.54 2.11 21.94
CA ASN A 117 -2.83 2.38 23.18
C ASN A 117 -2.21 3.79 23.21
N HIS A 118 -2.15 4.47 22.07
CA HIS A 118 -1.52 5.78 21.91
C HIS A 118 -2.41 6.79 21.16
N PRO A 119 -3.61 7.12 21.68
CA PRO A 119 -4.50 8.13 21.08
C PRO A 119 -3.85 9.50 20.90
N GLU A 120 -2.88 9.86 21.74
CA GLU A 120 -2.09 11.09 21.62
C GLU A 120 -1.30 11.18 20.30
N ASN A 121 -1.01 10.05 19.65
CA ASN A 121 -0.22 10.00 18.43
C ASN A 121 -1.04 10.13 17.15
N ILE A 122 -2.38 10.18 17.20
CA ILE A 122 -3.25 10.23 16.01
C ILE A 122 -2.83 11.34 15.04
N GLU A 123 -2.69 12.58 15.51
CA GLU A 123 -2.34 13.71 14.66
C GLU A 123 -0.93 13.56 14.05
N ALA A 124 0.03 13.07 14.84
CA ALA A 124 1.39 12.82 14.36
C ALA A 124 1.41 11.71 13.30
N THR A 125 0.69 10.61 13.51
CA THR A 125 0.58 9.51 12.55
C THR A 125 0.01 9.98 11.22
N LEU A 126 -1.10 10.75 11.25
CA LEU A 126 -1.72 11.25 10.02
C LEU A 126 -0.79 12.19 9.24
N LYS A 127 -0.13 13.14 9.93
CA LYS A 127 0.84 14.06 9.30
C LYS A 127 2.04 13.31 8.72
N ASN A 128 2.61 12.37 9.47
CA ASN A 128 3.77 11.61 9.03
C ASN A 128 3.43 10.71 7.83
N ALA A 129 2.28 10.04 7.85
CA ALA A 129 1.86 9.16 6.77
C ALA A 129 1.47 9.95 5.51
N ALA A 130 0.83 11.12 5.66
CA ALA A 130 0.56 12.02 4.53
C ALA A 130 1.87 12.55 3.92
N GLY A 131 2.83 12.95 4.75
CA GLY A 131 4.03 13.67 4.31
C GLY A 131 3.63 14.99 3.64
N ASP A 132 4.23 15.29 2.49
CA ASP A 132 3.90 16.49 1.69
C ASP A 132 2.66 16.32 0.78
N ARG A 133 1.92 15.20 0.91
CA ARG A 133 0.79 14.88 0.03
C ARG A 133 -0.50 15.50 0.54
N GLU A 134 -1.28 16.08 -0.37
CA GLU A 134 -2.64 16.56 -0.09
C GLU A 134 -3.62 15.38 -0.14
N ILE A 135 -3.92 14.81 1.02
CA ILE A 135 -4.82 13.65 1.14
C ILE A 135 -6.28 14.08 1.03
N ARG A 136 -7.00 13.47 0.08
CA ARG A 136 -8.41 13.73 -0.23
C ARG A 136 -9.31 12.52 0.05
N LEU A 137 -8.72 11.34 0.22
CA LEU A 137 -9.45 10.11 0.51
C LEU A 137 -8.63 9.19 1.42
N ILE A 138 -9.24 8.81 2.54
CA ILE A 138 -8.70 7.79 3.45
C ILE A 138 -9.59 6.55 3.34
N VAL A 139 -8.97 5.38 3.17
CA VAL A 139 -9.65 4.10 3.41
C VAL A 139 -9.09 3.54 4.70
N VAL A 140 -9.97 3.38 5.69
CA VAL A 140 -9.65 2.92 7.04
C VAL A 140 -10.35 1.60 7.33
N THR A 141 -9.68 0.72 8.06
CA THR A 141 -10.23 -0.53 8.59
C THR A 141 -9.66 -0.78 9.98
N ASP A 142 -10.41 -1.43 10.87
CA ASP A 142 -9.85 -2.05 12.09
C ASP A 142 -9.65 -3.56 11.92
N ALA A 143 -9.99 -4.05 10.72
CA ALA A 143 -9.86 -5.42 10.25
C ALA A 143 -10.52 -6.50 11.11
N GLU A 144 -11.59 -6.16 11.84
CA GLU A 144 -12.34 -7.17 12.61
C GLU A 144 -13.15 -8.12 11.71
N GLY A 145 -13.65 -7.61 10.59
CA GLY A 145 -14.51 -8.35 9.67
C GLY A 145 -14.01 -8.26 8.23
N ILE A 146 -12.87 -8.87 7.93
CA ILE A 146 -12.35 -8.92 6.57
C ILE A 146 -13.10 -9.98 5.77
N LEU A 147 -13.97 -9.53 4.86
CA LEU A 147 -14.68 -10.36 3.89
C LEU A 147 -15.29 -11.62 4.55
N GLY A 148 -14.91 -12.81 4.08
CA GLY A 148 -15.27 -14.09 4.68
C GLY A 148 -14.18 -14.72 5.56
N ILE A 149 -13.05 -14.03 5.75
CA ILE A 149 -11.88 -14.56 6.48
C ILE A 149 -11.79 -14.04 7.93
N GLY A 150 -12.62 -13.08 8.34
CA GLY A 150 -12.81 -12.68 9.75
C GLY A 150 -11.79 -11.67 10.26
N ASP A 151 -11.44 -11.77 11.54
CA ASP A 151 -10.54 -10.84 12.24
C ASP A 151 -9.09 -11.08 11.85
N TRP A 152 -8.39 -10.06 11.34
CA TRP A 152 -6.96 -10.14 11.02
C TRP A 152 -6.10 -9.05 11.69
N GLY A 153 -6.69 -8.24 12.58
CA GLY A 153 -6.02 -7.11 13.22
C GLY A 153 -5.17 -6.28 12.23
N THR A 154 -3.96 -5.90 12.62
CA THR A 154 -3.07 -5.07 11.78
C THR A 154 -2.76 -5.66 10.40
N ASN A 155 -2.80 -6.98 10.22
CA ASN A 155 -2.58 -7.58 8.91
C ASN A 155 -3.62 -7.15 7.86
N GLY A 156 -4.83 -6.77 8.31
CA GLY A 156 -5.90 -6.34 7.40
C GLY A 156 -5.70 -4.98 6.74
N VAL A 157 -4.59 -4.27 7.02
CA VAL A 157 -4.22 -3.01 6.34
C VAL A 157 -4.17 -3.16 4.82
N ASP A 158 -3.84 -4.35 4.33
CA ASP A 158 -3.81 -4.69 2.90
C ASP A 158 -5.15 -4.43 2.21
N ILE A 159 -6.29 -4.55 2.92
CA ILE A 159 -7.61 -4.21 2.36
C ILE A 159 -7.70 -2.72 2.05
N SER A 160 -7.21 -1.86 2.94
CA SER A 160 -7.20 -0.41 2.71
C SER A 160 -6.32 -0.07 1.51
N VAL A 161 -5.15 -0.71 1.39
CA VAL A 161 -4.24 -0.54 0.25
C VAL A 161 -4.91 -1.02 -1.05
N GLY A 162 -5.44 -2.25 -1.06
CA GLY A 162 -6.08 -2.87 -2.23
C GLY A 162 -7.29 -2.08 -2.73
N LYS A 163 -8.16 -1.60 -1.83
CA LYS A 163 -9.31 -0.75 -2.21
C LYS A 163 -8.85 0.53 -2.91
N LEU A 164 -7.82 1.19 -2.40
CA LEU A 164 -7.28 2.41 -3.01
C LEU A 164 -6.60 2.15 -4.36
N MET A 165 -5.96 0.99 -4.54
CA MET A 165 -5.46 0.55 -5.85
C MET A 165 -6.60 0.42 -6.86
N VAL A 166 -7.70 -0.24 -6.48
CA VAL A 166 -8.88 -0.40 -7.34
C VAL A 166 -9.53 0.95 -7.64
N TYR A 167 -9.67 1.84 -6.66
CA TYR A 167 -10.22 3.18 -6.87
C TYR A 167 -9.40 4.02 -7.86
N THR A 168 -8.07 3.95 -7.76
CA THR A 168 -7.20 4.61 -8.73
C THR A 168 -7.38 4.01 -10.12
N ALA A 169 -7.32 2.68 -10.25
CA ALA A 169 -7.37 2.00 -11.53
C ALA A 169 -8.74 2.08 -12.24
N ALA A 170 -9.83 2.00 -11.47
CA ALA A 170 -11.19 1.95 -12.00
C ALA A 170 -11.90 3.31 -12.06
N ALA A 171 -11.58 4.23 -11.13
CA ALA A 171 -12.25 5.53 -11.03
C ALA A 171 -11.33 6.73 -11.31
N GLY A 172 -10.04 6.50 -11.56
CA GLY A 172 -9.08 7.57 -11.91
C GLY A 172 -8.74 8.50 -10.75
N ILE A 173 -8.91 8.05 -9.51
CA ILE A 173 -8.49 8.82 -8.33
C ILE A 173 -6.95 8.91 -8.32
N ASP A 174 -6.41 10.12 -8.13
CA ASP A 174 -4.96 10.33 -8.10
C ASP A 174 -4.33 9.58 -6.89
N PRO A 175 -3.42 8.62 -7.11
CA PRO A 175 -2.83 7.82 -6.04
C PRO A 175 -1.96 8.62 -5.07
N SER A 176 -1.54 9.85 -5.43
CA SER A 176 -0.83 10.75 -4.51
C SER A 176 -1.77 11.35 -3.46
N THR A 177 -3.07 11.37 -3.72
CA THR A 177 -4.09 12.01 -2.85
C THR A 177 -4.81 11.02 -1.93
N VAL A 178 -4.34 9.77 -1.85
CA VAL A 178 -4.99 8.72 -1.05
C VAL A 178 -4.10 8.21 0.07
N LEU A 179 -4.73 7.81 1.18
CA LEU A 179 -4.05 7.27 2.36
C LEU A 179 -4.74 5.97 2.83
N PRO A 180 -4.08 4.80 2.70
CA PRO A 180 -4.53 3.59 3.37
C PRO A 180 -4.26 3.71 4.87
N LEU A 181 -5.18 3.24 5.69
CA LEU A 181 -5.06 3.29 7.14
C LEU A 181 -5.60 2.02 7.80
N VAL A 182 -4.95 1.60 8.87
CA VAL A 182 -5.46 0.59 9.81
C VAL A 182 -5.51 1.14 11.23
N ILE A 183 -6.60 0.85 11.94
CA ILE A 183 -6.72 1.06 13.39
C ILE A 183 -6.42 -0.27 14.07
N ASP A 184 -5.28 -0.35 14.74
CA ASP A 184 -4.89 -1.48 15.55
C ASP A 184 -5.53 -1.39 16.94
N ALA A 185 -6.73 -1.96 17.05
CA ALA A 185 -7.46 -2.07 18.31
C ALA A 185 -7.14 -3.36 19.09
N GLY A 186 -6.12 -4.13 18.69
CA GLY A 186 -5.92 -5.52 19.07
C GLY A 186 -6.64 -6.50 18.13
N THR A 187 -6.56 -7.80 18.44
CA THR A 187 -7.22 -8.86 17.67
C THR A 187 -7.70 -9.97 18.59
N ASN A 188 -8.85 -10.58 18.29
CA ASN A 188 -9.35 -11.76 19.00
C ASN A 188 -8.90 -13.07 18.35
N ARG A 189 -8.14 -13.00 17.24
CA ARG A 189 -7.59 -14.18 16.58
C ARG A 189 -6.39 -14.69 17.37
N LYS A 190 -6.55 -15.84 18.02
CA LYS A 190 -5.49 -16.46 18.84
C LYS A 190 -4.24 -16.78 18.03
N GLU A 191 -4.41 -17.21 16.79
CA GLU A 191 -3.31 -17.54 15.88
C GLU A 191 -2.39 -16.33 15.64
N LEU A 192 -2.93 -15.10 15.60
CA LEU A 192 -2.10 -13.88 15.47
C LEU A 192 -1.45 -13.51 16.79
N LEU A 193 -2.16 -13.63 17.90
CA LEU A 193 -1.61 -13.36 19.23
C LEU A 193 -0.41 -14.28 19.56
N GLU A 194 -0.49 -15.54 19.11
CA GLU A 194 0.53 -16.57 19.28
C GLU A 194 1.61 -16.55 18.19
N ASN A 195 1.38 -15.91 17.04
CA ASN A 195 2.36 -15.82 15.96
C ASN A 195 3.54 -14.91 16.37
N PRO A 196 4.79 -15.41 16.47
CA PRO A 196 5.95 -14.61 16.88
C PRO A 196 6.27 -13.44 15.93
N ASN A 197 5.87 -13.53 14.67
CA ASN A 197 6.11 -12.48 13.67
C ASN A 197 4.99 -11.43 13.62
N TYR A 198 3.86 -11.64 14.30
CA TYR A 198 2.75 -10.69 14.28
C TYR A 198 3.19 -9.27 14.66
N LEU A 199 2.90 -8.31 13.78
CA LEU A 199 3.33 -6.92 13.87
C LEU A 199 2.33 -6.01 14.59
N GLY A 200 1.12 -6.50 14.90
CA GLY A 200 0.11 -5.73 15.62
C GLY A 200 0.14 -5.90 17.14
N ASN A 201 -0.79 -5.23 17.81
CA ASN A 201 -0.99 -5.27 19.25
C ASN A 201 -1.34 -6.70 19.73
N ARG A 202 -0.56 -7.21 20.67
CA ARG A 202 -0.70 -8.56 21.24
C ARG A 202 -1.66 -8.60 22.43
N HIS A 203 -2.86 -8.08 22.22
CA HIS A 203 -3.96 -8.17 23.18
C HIS A 203 -5.29 -8.32 22.45
N GLU A 204 -6.30 -8.84 23.15
CA GLU A 204 -7.67 -8.90 22.65
C GLU A 204 -8.21 -7.51 22.30
N ARG A 205 -9.22 -7.47 21.44
CA ARG A 205 -9.77 -6.21 20.94
C ARG A 205 -10.28 -5.32 22.08
N VAL A 206 -9.87 -4.05 22.05
CA VAL A 206 -10.46 -3.00 22.90
C VAL A 206 -11.87 -2.72 22.41
N ARG A 207 -12.83 -2.66 23.34
CA ARG A 207 -14.28 -2.50 23.07
C ARG A 207 -14.88 -1.33 23.84
N GLY A 208 -16.11 -0.98 23.44
CA GLY A 208 -16.94 -0.02 24.16
C GLY A 208 -16.38 1.40 24.06
N ASN A 209 -16.62 2.20 25.11
CA ASN A 209 -16.33 3.64 25.10
C ASN A 209 -14.89 3.96 24.68
N ARG A 210 -13.90 3.20 25.16
CA ARG A 210 -12.49 3.42 24.80
C ARG A 210 -12.24 3.32 23.30
N TYR A 211 -12.90 2.39 22.60
CA TYR A 211 -12.78 2.26 21.15
C TYR A 211 -13.51 3.39 20.43
N TYR A 212 -14.74 3.72 20.85
CA TYR A 212 -15.51 4.80 20.24
C TYR A 212 -14.84 6.17 20.40
N GLU A 213 -14.31 6.48 21.58
CA GLU A 213 -13.55 7.71 21.84
C GLU A 213 -12.31 7.81 20.94
N PHE A 214 -11.62 6.69 20.70
CA PHE A 214 -10.49 6.63 19.78
C PHE A 214 -10.91 6.93 18.33
N VAL A 215 -12.00 6.31 17.86
CA VAL A 215 -12.53 6.55 16.51
C VAL A 215 -13.00 7.99 16.35
N ASP A 216 -13.70 8.55 17.34
CA ASP A 216 -14.14 9.94 17.34
C ASP A 216 -12.95 10.91 17.23
N GLN A 217 -11.91 10.67 18.03
CA GLN A 217 -10.68 11.48 17.97
C GLN A 217 -9.99 11.36 16.61
N PHE A 218 -9.94 10.16 16.02
CA PHE A 218 -9.41 9.95 14.68
C PHE A 218 -10.19 10.74 13.63
N VAL A 219 -11.52 10.61 13.59
CA VAL A 219 -12.36 11.29 12.59
C VAL A 219 -12.23 12.80 12.74
N GLN A 220 -12.35 13.33 13.95
CA GLN A 220 -12.20 14.78 14.20
C GLN A 220 -10.82 15.31 13.80
N THR A 221 -9.77 14.50 13.97
CA THR A 221 -8.40 14.91 13.59
C THR A 221 -8.21 14.84 12.07
N ALA A 222 -8.76 13.82 11.41
CA ALA A 222 -8.62 13.63 9.96
C ALA A 222 -9.40 14.65 9.12
N GLU A 223 -10.47 15.23 9.67
CA GLU A 223 -11.28 16.25 9.00
C GLU A 223 -10.74 17.69 9.11
N ARG A 224 -9.68 17.92 9.90
CA ARG A 224 -9.07 19.24 10.12
C ARG A 224 -8.00 19.56 9.08
#